data_AF-A0ABD3HQ99-F1
#
_entry.id   AF-A0ABD3HQ99-F1
#
_cell.length_a   1.000
_cell.length_b   1.000
_cell.length_c   1.000
_cell.angle_alpha   90.00
_cell.angle_beta   90.00
_cell.angle_gamma   90.00
#
_symmetry.space_group_name_H-M   'P 1'
#
loop_
_entity.id
_entity.type
_entity.pdbx_description
1 polymer ?
#
loop_
_entity_poly.entity_id
_entity_poly.type
_entity_poly.pdbx_seq_one_letter_code
_entity_poly.pdbx_strand_id
1 'polypeptide(L)'
;MSSEGLMSEEAQMRLNKGATEGGLSRSDGTRADVDDEEVEKKGGMSKDAQERLIQGARKGSRAKAEQLGREGYQEMGRKGGLSTMHQSGEEAAREKGIDEAKYKMKSHLSEIAKTHKENGEG
;
A
#
# COMPACT_ATOMS: atom_id res chain seq x y z
N MET A 1 35.71 0.68 36.36
CA MET A 1 34.44 -0.07 36.52
C MET A 1 33.45 0.54 35.55
N SER A 2 33.27 -0.07 34.39
CA SER A 2 32.31 0.42 33.39
C SER A 2 30.92 0.00 33.83
N SER A 3 30.07 0.97 34.18
CA SER A 3 28.68 0.73 34.51
C SER A 3 27.94 0.39 33.23
N GLU A 4 27.72 -0.91 33.00
CA GLU A 4 26.78 -1.40 32.00
C GLU A 4 25.40 -0.83 32.33
N GLY A 5 24.88 0.03 31.45
CA GLY A 5 23.55 0.62 31.57
C GLY A 5 22.52 -0.50 31.46
N LEU A 6 22.01 -0.95 32.62
CA LEU A 6 20.95 -1.95 32.68
C LEU A 6 19.71 -1.39 31.97
N MET A 7 19.39 -2.01 30.85
CA MET A 7 18.20 -1.73 30.06
C MET A 7 16.97 -1.88 30.97
N SER A 8 16.09 -0.87 31.01
CA SER A 8 14.89 -0.91 31.84
C SER A 8 14.04 -2.14 31.52
N GLU A 9 13.48 -2.76 32.55
CA GLU A 9 12.56 -3.90 32.45
C GLU A 9 11.36 -3.59 31.55
N GLU A 10 10.97 -2.31 31.46
CA GLU A 10 9.94 -1.82 30.54
C GLU A 10 10.41 -1.83 29.07
N ALA A 11 11.69 -1.52 28.82
CA ALA A 11 12.29 -1.61 27.49
C ALA A 11 12.46 -3.07 27.05
N GLN A 12 12.81 -3.95 27.99
CA GLN A 12 12.87 -5.40 27.75
C GLN A 12 11.48 -6.00 27.49
N MET A 13 10.44 -5.52 28.19
CA MET A 13 9.05 -5.88 27.89
C MET A 13 8.60 -5.39 26.51
N ARG A 14 8.99 -4.17 26.09
CA ARG A 14 8.68 -3.65 24.75
C ARG A 14 9.32 -4.49 23.65
N LEU A 15 10.58 -4.91 23.82
CA LEU A 15 11.26 -5.81 22.89
C LEU A 15 10.57 -7.18 22.78
N ASN A 16 10.13 -7.75 23.90
CA ASN A 16 9.42 -9.04 23.92
C ASN A 16 8.00 -8.94 23.35
N LYS A 17 7.34 -7.78 23.48
CA LYS A 17 5.96 -7.56 23.02
C LYS A 17 5.88 -7.16 21.54
N GLY A 18 6.95 -6.59 20.99
CA GLY A 18 7.01 -6.09 19.59
C GLY A 18 7.15 -7.17 18.51
N ALA A 19 7.24 -8.45 18.84
CA ALA A 19 7.42 -9.53 17.86
C ALA A 19 6.09 -10.14 17.34
N THR A 20 4.93 -9.54 17.61
CA THR A 20 3.63 -10.10 17.20
C THR A 20 2.77 -9.12 16.40
N GLU A 21 3.38 -8.28 15.58
CA GLU A 21 2.65 -7.52 14.54
C GLU A 21 2.84 -8.19 13.19
N GLY A 22 2.33 -9.42 13.07
CA GLY A 22 2.52 -10.25 11.89
C GLY A 22 1.65 -11.50 11.86
N GLY A 23 0.36 -11.38 12.18
CA GLY A 23 -0.63 -12.45 12.00
C GLY A 23 -0.53 -13.61 13.00
N LEU A 24 -1.69 -14.11 13.44
CA LEU A 24 -1.79 -15.39 14.14
C LEU A 24 -1.70 -16.53 13.11
N SER A 25 -0.50 -16.77 12.58
CA SER A 25 -0.16 -18.10 12.06
C SER A 25 0.67 -18.81 13.11
N ARG A 26 0.08 -19.83 13.74
CA ARG A 26 0.90 -20.83 14.44
C ARG A 26 1.83 -21.44 13.39
N SER A 27 3.09 -21.69 13.75
CA SER A 27 4.14 -22.19 12.86
C SER A 27 3.82 -23.56 12.24
N ASP A 28 2.75 -24.21 12.69
CA ASP A 28 2.20 -25.47 12.19
C ASP A 28 1.25 -25.29 10.99
N GLY A 29 1.00 -24.05 10.55
CA GLY A 29 0.08 -23.77 9.44
C GLY A 29 -1.39 -23.95 9.80
N THR A 30 -1.71 -24.21 11.07
CA THR A 30 -3.10 -24.28 11.53
C THR A 30 -3.63 -22.87 11.70
N ARG A 31 -4.69 -22.56 10.96
CA ARG A 31 -5.44 -21.32 11.13
C ARG A 31 -6.29 -21.53 12.38
N ALA A 32 -5.93 -20.88 13.48
CA ALA A 32 -6.78 -20.88 14.66
C ALA A 32 -8.10 -20.19 14.29
N ASP A 33 -9.22 -20.88 14.44
CA ASP A 33 -10.53 -20.25 14.41
C ASP A 33 -10.62 -19.35 15.65
N VAL A 34 -10.19 -18.10 15.49
CA VAL A 34 -10.37 -17.08 16.53
C VAL A 34 -11.80 -16.58 16.41
N ASP A 35 -12.59 -16.72 17.48
CA ASP A 35 -13.93 -16.15 17.54
C ASP A 35 -13.88 -14.63 17.43
N ASP A 36 -14.80 -14.01 16.70
CA ASP A 36 -14.79 -12.56 16.45
C ASP A 36 -14.87 -11.73 17.75
N GLU A 37 -15.44 -12.27 18.84
CA GLU A 37 -15.40 -11.64 20.18
C GLU A 37 -13.98 -11.52 20.75
N GLU A 38 -13.11 -12.50 20.51
CA GLU A 38 -11.73 -12.49 21.01
C GLU A 38 -10.84 -11.55 20.18
N VAL A 39 -11.17 -11.37 18.90
CA VAL A 39 -10.51 -10.41 17.99
C VAL A 39 -10.74 -8.98 18.44
N GLU A 40 -11.98 -8.59 18.74
CA GLU A 40 -12.32 -7.24 19.22
C GLU A 40 -11.65 -6.94 20.59
N LYS A 41 -11.61 -7.92 21.49
CA LYS A 41 -10.99 -7.79 22.83
C LYS A 41 -9.47 -7.61 22.79
N LYS A 42 -8.82 -8.08 21.71
CA LYS A 42 -7.38 -7.94 21.47
C LYS A 42 -7.03 -6.76 20.54
N GLY A 43 -8.02 -5.93 20.17
CA GLY A 43 -7.81 -4.79 19.26
C GLY A 43 -7.53 -5.20 17.81
N GLY A 44 -7.90 -6.43 17.42
CA GLY A 44 -7.78 -6.92 16.06
C GLY A 44 -8.97 -6.52 15.19
N MET A 45 -8.79 -6.56 13.87
CA MET A 45 -9.86 -6.28 12.90
C MET A 45 -10.71 -7.54 12.69
N SER A 46 -12.04 -7.43 12.75
CA SER A 46 -12.97 -8.55 12.48
C SER A 46 -12.71 -9.22 11.12
N LYS A 47 -13.03 -10.52 11.02
CA LYS A 47 -12.88 -11.32 9.79
C LYS A 47 -13.62 -10.69 8.61
N ASP A 48 -14.82 -10.17 8.85
CA ASP A 48 -15.64 -9.50 7.83
C ASP A 48 -14.95 -8.24 7.27
N ALA A 49 -14.30 -7.47 8.16
CA ALA A 49 -13.56 -6.29 7.75
C ALA A 49 -12.32 -6.67 6.92
N GLN A 50 -11.59 -7.72 7.33
CA GLN A 50 -10.46 -8.24 6.59
C GLN A 50 -10.88 -8.74 5.19
N GLU A 51 -11.99 -9.47 5.10
CA GLU A 51 -12.49 -9.96 3.83
C GLU A 51 -12.91 -8.81 2.90
N ARG A 52 -13.60 -7.79 3.41
CA ARG A 52 -13.97 -6.59 2.63
C ARG A 52 -12.74 -5.87 2.06
N LEU A 53 -11.67 -5.75 2.83
CA LEU A 53 -10.41 -5.15 2.36
C LEU A 53 -9.76 -6.00 1.25
N ILE A 54 -9.68 -7.32 1.45
CA ILE A 54 -9.13 -8.25 0.44
C ILE A 54 -9.97 -8.20 -0.84
N GLN A 55 -11.29 -8.24 -0.73
CA GLN A 55 -12.19 -8.15 -1.87
C GLN A 55 -12.06 -6.80 -2.59
N GLY A 56 -11.98 -5.68 -1.85
CA GLY A 56 -11.76 -4.35 -2.42
C GLY A 56 -10.43 -4.25 -3.17
N ALA A 57 -9.34 -4.71 -2.56
CA ALA A 57 -8.01 -4.72 -3.19
C ALA A 57 -7.98 -5.60 -4.45
N ARG A 58 -8.62 -6.77 -4.42
CA ARG A 58 -8.76 -7.66 -5.58
C ARG A 58 -9.54 -7.01 -6.73
N LYS A 59 -10.71 -6.43 -6.42
CA LYS A 59 -11.54 -5.74 -7.42
C LYS A 59 -10.79 -4.56 -8.04
N GLY A 60 -10.13 -3.74 -7.22
CA GLY A 60 -9.33 -2.61 -7.70
C GLY A 60 -8.15 -3.04 -8.57
N SER A 61 -7.40 -4.06 -8.14
CA SER A 61 -6.26 -4.58 -8.90
C SER A 61 -6.68 -5.17 -10.24
N ARG A 62 -7.79 -5.91 -10.26
CA ARG A 62 -8.35 -6.49 -11.49
C ARG A 62 -8.81 -5.40 -12.47
N ALA A 63 -9.58 -4.41 -11.99
CA ALA A 63 -10.03 -3.30 -12.84
C ALA A 63 -8.84 -2.53 -13.43
N LYS A 64 -7.80 -2.29 -12.62
CA LYS A 64 -6.57 -1.64 -13.09
C LYS A 64 -5.83 -2.50 -14.12
N ALA A 65 -5.79 -3.82 -13.95
CA ALA A 65 -5.17 -4.73 -14.90
C ALA A 65 -5.94 -4.82 -16.22
N GLU A 66 -7.27 -4.83 -16.18
CA GLU A 66 -8.12 -4.83 -17.38
C GLU A 66 -7.98 -3.51 -18.17
N GLN A 67 -7.85 -2.36 -17.48
CA GLN A 67 -7.66 -1.06 -18.14
C GLN A 67 -6.26 -0.86 -18.73
N LEU A 68 -5.21 -1.32 -18.04
CA LEU A 68 -3.83 -1.09 -18.46
C LEU A 68 -3.30 -2.18 -19.40
N GLY A 69 -3.81 -3.41 -19.26
CA GLY A 69 -3.26 -4.57 -19.93
C GLY A 69 -1.78 -4.81 -19.62
N ARG A 70 -1.16 -5.69 -20.41
CA ARG A 70 0.27 -6.01 -20.28
C ARG A 70 1.17 -4.82 -20.64
N GLU A 71 0.80 -4.09 -21.68
CA GLU A 71 1.59 -2.97 -22.22
C GLU A 71 1.66 -1.81 -21.22
N GLY A 72 0.55 -1.44 -20.58
CA GLY A 72 0.53 -0.37 -19.59
C GLY A 72 1.40 -0.66 -18.36
N TYR A 73 1.43 -1.91 -17.88
CA TYR A 73 2.37 -2.30 -16.82
C TYR A 73 3.82 -2.29 -17.30
N GLN A 74 4.08 -2.73 -18.54
CA GLN A 74 5.42 -2.72 -19.09
C GLN A 74 5.97 -1.29 -19.24
N GLU A 75 5.16 -0.36 -19.72
CA GLU A 75 5.55 1.05 -19.87
C GLU A 75 5.74 1.75 -18.52
N MET A 76 4.84 1.53 -17.55
CA MET A 76 5.04 2.04 -16.18
C MET A 76 6.30 1.45 -15.51
N GLY A 77 6.58 0.17 -15.76
CA GLY A 77 7.81 -0.47 -15.30
C GLY A 77 9.06 0.15 -15.94
N ARG A 78 9.02 0.42 -17.25
CA ARG A 78 10.10 1.14 -17.96
C ARG A 78 10.30 2.53 -17.35
N LYS A 79 9.23 3.33 -17.18
CA LYS A 79 9.30 4.65 -16.51
C LYS A 79 9.94 4.57 -15.13
N GLY A 80 9.53 3.61 -14.30
CA GLY A 80 10.10 3.40 -12.98
C GLY A 80 11.61 3.12 -13.02
N GLY A 81 12.07 2.36 -14.02
CA GLY A 81 13.48 2.09 -14.25
C GLY A 81 14.27 3.24 -14.89
N LEU A 82 13.60 4.29 -15.38
CA LEU A 82 14.24 5.48 -15.97
C LEU A 82 14.54 6.57 -14.94
N SER A 83 13.98 6.48 -13.73
CA SER A 83 14.22 7.50 -12.71
C SER A 83 15.68 7.42 -12.22
N THR A 84 16.35 8.56 -12.20
CA THR A 84 17.71 8.72 -11.64
C THR A 84 17.65 9.65 -10.42
N MET A 85 18.77 9.83 -9.70
CA MET A 85 18.81 10.78 -8.57
C MET A 85 18.58 12.24 -8.98
N HIS A 86 18.87 12.58 -10.24
CA HIS A 86 18.80 13.96 -10.74
C HIS A 86 17.63 14.20 -11.70
N GLN A 87 16.92 13.15 -12.11
CA GLN A 87 15.88 13.23 -13.14
C GLN A 87 14.74 12.29 -12.80
N SER A 88 13.51 12.81 -12.80
CA SER A 88 12.33 12.00 -12.51
C SER A 88 12.08 11.00 -13.64
N GLY A 89 11.50 9.83 -13.30
CA GLY A 89 11.09 8.87 -14.31
C GLY A 89 10.13 9.45 -15.36
N GLU A 90 9.32 10.45 -15.00
CA GLU A 90 8.39 11.17 -15.90
C GLU A 90 9.12 12.00 -16.95
N GLU A 91 10.09 12.78 -16.51
CA GLU A 91 10.92 13.61 -17.37
C GLU A 91 11.77 12.75 -18.32
N ALA A 92 12.39 11.69 -17.79
CA ALA A 92 13.16 10.74 -18.58
C ALA A 92 12.28 9.90 -19.53
N ALA A 93 11.04 9.59 -19.14
CA ALA A 93 10.07 8.92 -20.00
C ALA A 93 9.66 9.79 -21.18
N ARG A 94 9.41 11.09 -20.94
CA ARG A 94 9.08 12.06 -22.00
C ARG A 94 10.22 12.24 -23.00
N GLU A 95 11.46 12.31 -22.52
CA GLU A 95 12.65 12.37 -23.38
C GLU A 95 12.78 11.14 -24.29
N LYS A 96 12.41 9.96 -23.78
CA LYS A 96 12.43 8.69 -24.51
C LYS A 96 11.15 8.40 -25.31
N GLY A 97 10.23 9.37 -25.40
CA GLY A 97 9.00 9.24 -26.18
C GLY A 97 7.97 8.26 -25.62
N ILE A 98 7.98 7.99 -24.31
CA ILE A 98 6.96 7.17 -23.63
C ILE A 98 5.71 8.03 -23.40
N ASP A 99 4.55 7.59 -23.90
CA ASP A 99 3.30 8.35 -23.86
C ASP A 99 2.49 8.04 -22.59
N GLU A 100 2.54 8.97 -21.63
CA GLU A 100 1.93 8.81 -20.32
C GLU A 100 0.40 8.97 -20.30
N ALA A 101 -0.16 9.66 -21.30
CA ALA A 101 -1.58 9.99 -21.30
C ALA A 101 -2.45 8.76 -21.55
N LYS A 102 -1.90 7.73 -22.21
CA LYS A 102 -2.59 6.48 -22.54
C LYS A 102 -2.93 5.61 -21.33
N TYR A 103 -2.10 5.66 -20.29
CA TYR A 103 -2.19 4.76 -19.14
C TYR A 103 -2.64 5.45 -17.85
N LYS A 104 -2.84 6.77 -17.89
CA LYS A 104 -3.35 7.52 -16.75
C LYS A 104 -4.84 7.26 -16.60
N MET A 105 -5.21 6.56 -15.52
CA MET A 105 -6.61 6.33 -15.18
C MET A 105 -7.33 7.68 -15.01
N LYS A 106 -8.30 7.95 -15.89
CA LYS A 106 -9.24 9.06 -15.70
C LYS A 106 -10.15 8.69 -14.53
N SER A 107 -9.85 9.21 -13.36
CA SER A 107 -10.75 9.10 -12.22
C SER A 107 -11.80 10.20 -12.31
N HIS A 108 -13.03 9.90 -11.91
CA HIS A 108 -14.08 10.91 -11.76
C HIS A 108 -13.62 12.06 -10.83
N LEU A 109 -12.78 11.74 -9.84
CA LEU A 109 -12.12 12.73 -8.97
C LEU A 109 -11.22 13.70 -9.75
N SER A 110 -10.57 13.25 -10.82
CA SER A 110 -9.74 14.13 -11.66
C SER A 110 -10.58 15.07 -12.54
N GLU A 111 -11.83 14.72 -12.83
CA GLU A 111 -12.79 15.60 -13.52
C GLU A 111 -13.34 16.63 -12.54
N ILE A 112 -13.78 16.20 -11.35
CA ILE A 112 -14.23 17.08 -10.27
C ILE A 112 -13.14 18.09 -9.88
N ALA A 113 -11.89 17.64 -9.75
CA ALA A 113 -10.77 18.54 -9.42
C ALA A 113 -10.49 19.59 -10.51
N LYS A 114 -10.80 19.29 -11.79
CA LYS A 114 -10.66 20.25 -12.89
C LYS A 114 -11.80 21.26 -12.90
N THR A 115 -13.04 20.82 -12.65
CA THR A 115 -14.20 21.72 -12.61
C THR A 115 -14.12 22.72 -11.45
N HIS A 116 -13.51 22.35 -10.32
CA HIS A 116 -13.30 23.30 -9.23
C HIS A 116 -12.14 24.29 -9.47
N LYS A 117 -11.23 24.02 -10.42
CA LYS A 117 -10.13 24.93 -10.76
C LYS A 117 -10.57 26.06 -11.71
N GLU A 118 -11.60 25.82 -12.53
CA GLU A 118 -12.11 26.81 -13.50
C GLU A 118 -13.11 27.81 -12.89
N ASN A 119 -13.63 27.54 -11.69
CA ASN A 119 -14.64 28.38 -11.02
C ASN A 119 -14.06 29.27 -9.90
N GLY A 120 -12.74 29.41 -9.82
CA GLY A 120 -12.04 30.03 -8.69
C GLY A 120 -11.22 31.28 -9.01
N GLU A 121 -11.38 31.91 -10.18
CA GLU A 121 -10.79 33.22 -10.49
C GLU A 121 -11.80 34.07 -11.26
N GLY A 122 -12.40 35.03 -10.56
CA GLY A 122 -13.36 36.01 -11.06
C GLY A 122 -13.77 36.96 -9.94
#